data_AF-A0A937MW59-F1
#
_entry.id   AF-A0A937MW59-F1
#
_cell.length_a   1.000
_cell.length_b   1.000
_cell.length_c   1.000
_cell.angle_alpha   90.00
_cell.angle_beta   90.00
_cell.angle_gamma   90.00
#
_symmetry.space_group_name_H-M   'P 1'
#
loop_
_entity.id
_entity.type
_entity.pdbx_description
1 polymer ?
#
loop_
_entity_poly.entity_id
_entity_poly.type
_entity_poly.pdbx_seq_one_letter_code
_entity_poly.pdbx_strand_id
1 'polypeptide(L)'
;MPAIKFILSILLLIVIASFAVKNMGSVELSYYDLKLQLHLVELPLMVVLVIPLILGFLIAWFMGMFDRFKLKSTIRQQNRSIASMEEELERLKNTPRLPVQAESSTDS
;
A
#
# COMPACT_ATOMS: atom_id res chain seq x y z
N MET A 1 -1.23 -2.55 30.47
CA MET A 1 -1.57 -3.96 30.76
C MET A 1 -2.46 -4.50 29.65
N PRO A 2 -2.12 -5.62 29.00
CA PRO A 2 -2.89 -6.17 27.88
C PRO A 2 -4.35 -6.50 28.24
N ALA A 3 -4.62 -6.89 29.50
CA ALA A 3 -5.96 -7.17 30.00
C ALA A 3 -6.91 -5.95 29.94
N ILE A 4 -6.44 -4.75 30.27
CA ILE A 4 -7.24 -3.52 30.22
C ILE A 4 -7.61 -3.18 28.76
N LYS A 5 -6.69 -3.36 27.81
CA LYS A 5 -6.97 -3.17 26.38
C LYS A 5 -8.04 -4.17 25.90
N PHE A 6 -7.97 -5.41 26.36
CA PHE A 6 -8.95 -6.45 26.02
C PHE A 6 -10.35 -6.14 26.57
N ILE A 7 -10.44 -5.74 27.86
CA ILE A 7 -11.70 -5.34 28.49
C ILE A 7 -12.32 -4.13 27.77
N LEU A 8 -11.52 -3.11 27.47
CA LEU A 8 -11.99 -1.94 26.70
C LEU A 8 -12.45 -2.34 25.29
N SER A 9 -11.76 -3.28 24.64
CA SER A 9 -12.16 -3.81 23.33
C SER A 9 -13.51 -4.53 23.38
N ILE A 10 -13.75 -5.34 24.41
CA ILE A 10 -15.05 -6.01 24.60
C ILE A 10 -16.15 -4.97 24.86
N LEU A 11 -15.89 -3.98 25.72
CA LEU A 11 -16.87 -2.94 26.02
C LEU A 11 -17.22 -2.13 24.76
N LEU A 12 -16.22 -1.79 23.94
CA LEU A 12 -16.42 -1.15 22.65
C LEU A 12 -17.24 -2.02 21.71
N LEU A 13 -16.95 -3.33 21.64
CA LEU A 13 -17.70 -4.29 20.82
C LEU A 13 -19.18 -4.32 21.23
N ILE A 14 -19.47 -4.34 22.53
CA ILE A 14 -20.84 -4.33 23.06
C ILE A 14 -21.57 -3.04 22.68
N VAL A 15 -20.89 -1.88 22.75
CA VAL A 15 -21.47 -0.59 22.35
C VAL A 15 -21.80 -0.60 20.85
N ILE A 16 -20.88 -1.06 20.00
CA ILE A 16 -21.10 -1.15 18.55
C ILE A 16 -22.26 -2.10 18.23
N ALA A 17 -22.30 -3.28 18.87
CA ALA A 17 -23.37 -4.24 18.68
C ALA A 17 -24.73 -3.69 19.13
N SER A 18 -24.77 -3.02 20.29
CA SER A 18 -25.99 -2.39 20.80
C SER A 18 -26.48 -1.27 19.87
N PHE A 19 -25.56 -0.46 19.37
CA PHE A 19 -25.86 0.56 18.36
C PHE A 19 -26.41 -0.08 17.10
N ALA A 20 -25.82 -1.18 16.62
CA ALA A 20 -26.27 -1.87 15.43
C ALA A 20 -27.71 -2.39 15.57
N VAL A 21 -28.03 -3.04 16.69
CA VAL A 21 -29.37 -3.57 16.97
C VAL A 21 -30.39 -2.45 17.15
N LYS A 22 -30.04 -1.35 17.82
CA LYS A 22 -30.95 -0.21 18.00
C LYS A 22 -31.21 0.56 16.71
N ASN A 23 -30.26 0.58 15.79
CA ASN A 23 -30.37 1.24 14.49
C ASN A 23 -30.71 0.25 13.36
N MET A 24 -31.36 -0.87 13.69
CA MET A 24 -31.81 -1.87 12.73
C MET A 24 -33.10 -1.46 11.98
N GLY A 25 -33.39 -0.15 11.95
CA GLY A 25 -34.51 0.41 11.18
C GLY A 25 -34.34 0.10 9.70
N SER A 26 -35.44 -0.35 9.08
CA SER A 26 -35.48 -0.63 7.65
C SER A 26 -35.46 0.69 6.87
N VAL A 27 -34.64 0.75 5.82
CA VAL A 27 -34.66 1.81 4.82
C VAL A 27 -34.89 1.20 3.45
N GLU A 28 -35.77 1.82 2.68
CA GLU A 28 -36.04 1.43 1.30
C GLU A 28 -34.94 1.96 0.38
N LEU A 29 -34.29 1.06 -0.34
CA LEU A 29 -33.32 1.40 -1.38
C LEU A 29 -33.91 1.10 -2.73
N SER A 30 -34.01 2.15 -3.54
CA SER A 30 -34.27 2.04 -4.97
C SER A 30 -32.96 1.92 -5.72
N TYR A 31 -32.76 0.83 -6.45
CA TYR A 31 -31.60 0.66 -7.33
C TYR A 31 -31.99 0.15 -8.70
N TYR A 32 -31.15 0.44 -9.69
CA TYR A 32 -31.30 -0.09 -11.04
C TYR A 32 -30.42 -1.33 -11.20
N ASP A 33 -31.00 -2.42 -11.69
CA ASP A 33 -30.25 -3.60 -12.10
C ASP A 33 -29.58 -3.38 -13.48
N LEU A 34 -28.72 -4.30 -13.93
CA LEU A 34 -28.03 -4.25 -15.23
C LEU A 34 -28.99 -4.15 -16.43
N LYS A 35 -30.24 -4.58 -16.26
CA LYS A 35 -31.31 -4.47 -17.26
C LYS A 35 -32.08 -3.15 -17.19
N LEU A 36 -31.61 -2.16 -16.43
CA LEU A 36 -32.27 -0.87 -16.18
C LEU A 36 -33.66 -0.99 -15.53
N GLN A 37 -33.91 -2.09 -14.83
CA GLN A 37 -35.15 -2.30 -14.08
C GLN A 37 -34.99 -1.80 -12.64
N LEU A 38 -35.94 -0.97 -12.21
CA LEU A 38 -35.96 -0.42 -10.86
C LEU A 38 -36.40 -1.50 -9.87
N HIS A 39 -35.57 -1.74 -8.87
CA HIS A 39 -35.83 -2.68 -7.78
C HIS A 39 -35.84 -1.92 -6.45
N LEU A 40 -36.79 -2.31 -5.59
CA LEU A 40 -36.95 -1.80 -4.23
C LEU A 40 -36.53 -2.91 -3.28
N VAL A 41 -35.51 -2.65 -2.47
CA VAL A 41 -35.08 -3.59 -1.43
C VAL A 41 -35.04 -2.86 -0.10
N GLU A 42 -35.69 -3.44 0.88
CA GLU A 42 -35.64 -3.02 2.26
C GLU A 42 -34.41 -3.64 2.94
N LEU A 43 -33.49 -2.78 3.37
CA LEU A 43 -32.32 -3.20 4.14
C LEU A 43 -32.24 -2.41 5.45
N PRO A 44 -31.73 -3.01 6.53
CA PRO A 44 -31.42 -2.25 7.73
C PRO A 44 -30.40 -1.15 7.43
N LEU A 45 -30.62 0.06 7.95
CA LEU A 45 -29.75 1.22 7.73
C LEU A 45 -28.27 0.92 8.01
N MET A 46 -27.99 0.14 9.05
CA MET A 46 -26.64 -0.29 9.38
C MET A 46 -25.94 -1.01 8.23
N VAL A 47 -26.64 -1.85 7.47
CA VAL A 47 -26.07 -2.58 6.32
C VAL A 47 -25.65 -1.59 5.23
N VAL A 48 -26.51 -0.60 4.96
CA VAL A 48 -26.28 0.45 3.97
C VAL A 48 -25.07 1.31 4.32
N LEU A 49 -24.80 1.55 5.60
CA LEU A 49 -23.66 2.34 6.05
C LEU A 49 -22.37 1.52 6.15
N VAL A 50 -22.46 0.29 6.65
CA VAL A 50 -21.29 -0.56 6.92
C VAL A 50 -20.67 -1.09 5.63
N ILE A 51 -21.48 -1.49 4.63
CA ILE A 51 -20.94 -2.04 3.38
C ILE A 51 -20.03 -1.03 2.65
N PRO A 52 -20.44 0.21 2.37
CA PRO A 52 -19.59 1.20 1.72
C PRO A 52 -18.38 1.59 2.56
N LEU A 53 -18.53 1.64 3.89
CA LEU A 53 -17.42 1.93 4.80
C LEU A 53 -16.33 0.84 4.70
N ILE A 54 -16.73 -0.43 4.75
CA ILE A 54 -15.81 -1.57 4.58
C ILE A 54 -15.19 -1.54 3.19
N LEU A 55 -15.97 -1.29 2.13
CA LEU A 55 -15.45 -1.20 0.78
C LEU A 55 -14.39 -0.10 0.65
N GLY A 56 -14.68 1.11 1.16
CA GLY A 56 -13.76 2.23 1.14
C GLY A 56 -12.48 1.93 1.91
N PHE A 57 -12.59 1.31 3.09
CA PHE A 57 -11.45 0.86 3.87
C PHE A 57 -10.60 -0.18 3.11
N LEU A 58 -11.24 -1.17 2.49
CA LEU A 58 -10.55 -2.20 1.70
C LEU A 58 -9.81 -1.57 0.52
N ILE A 59 -10.45 -0.66 -0.23
CA ILE A 59 -9.81 0.04 -1.35
C ILE A 59 -8.58 0.81 -0.88
N ALA A 60 -8.72 1.61 0.19
CA ALA A 60 -7.61 2.37 0.75
C ALA A 60 -6.48 1.45 1.26
N TRP A 61 -6.83 0.34 1.89
CA TRP A 61 -5.88 -0.68 2.35
C TRP A 61 -5.11 -1.29 1.17
N PHE A 62 -5.81 -1.72 0.12
CA PHE A 62 -5.18 -2.27 -1.08
C PHE A 62 -4.24 -1.25 -1.72
N MET A 63 -4.67 0.01 -1.86
CA MET A 63 -3.86 1.07 -2.43
C MET A 63 -2.58 1.32 -1.61
N GLY A 64 -2.73 1.40 -0.28
CA GLY A 64 -1.58 1.49 0.62
C GLY A 64 -0.64 0.29 0.52
N MET A 65 -1.18 -0.92 0.31
CA MET A 65 -0.37 -2.12 0.10
C MET A 65 0.43 -2.05 -1.22
N PHE A 66 -0.19 -1.62 -2.32
CA PHE A 66 0.48 -1.47 -3.61
C PHE A 66 1.61 -0.42 -3.56
N ASP A 67 1.44 0.68 -2.85
CA ASP A 67 2.48 1.69 -2.66
C ASP A 67 3.71 1.11 -1.95
N ARG A 68 3.52 0.25 -0.95
CA ARG A 68 4.61 -0.45 -0.26
C ARG A 68 5.37 -1.39 -1.19
N PHE A 69 4.67 -2.11 -2.07
CA PHE A 69 5.31 -2.96 -3.07
C PHE A 69 6.14 -2.16 -4.06
N LYS A 70 5.61 -1.05 -4.58
CA LYS A 70 6.34 -0.15 -5.49
C LYS A 70 7.60 0.39 -4.81
N LEU A 71 7.47 0.87 -3.58
CA LEU A 71 8.60 1.41 -2.82
C LEU A 71 9.69 0.36 -2.58
N LYS A 72 9.31 -0.88 -2.22
CA LYS A 72 10.26 -1.99 -2.04
C LYS A 72 10.97 -2.35 -3.35
N SER A 73 10.26 -2.28 -4.47
CA SER A 73 10.85 -2.50 -5.80
C SER A 73 11.88 -1.42 -6.14
N THR A 74 11.56 -0.15 -5.92
CA THR A 74 12.47 0.98 -6.14
C THR A 74 13.73 0.86 -5.27
N ILE A 75 13.59 0.54 -3.98
CA ILE A 75 14.74 0.31 -3.09
C ILE A 75 15.63 -0.81 -3.64
N ARG A 76 15.04 -1.91 -4.10
CA ARG A 76 15.81 -3.02 -4.69
C ARG A 76 16.56 -2.60 -5.95
N GLN A 77 15.95 -1.77 -6.79
CA GLN A 77 16.59 -1.26 -8.01
C GLN A 77 17.75 -0.33 -7.69
N GLN A 78 17.55 0.62 -6.77
CA GLN A 78 18.59 1.55 -6.32
C GLN A 78 19.79 0.82 -5.71
N ASN A 79 19.54 -0.17 -4.84
CA ASN A 79 20.63 -0.98 -4.26
C ASN A 79 21.43 -1.74 -5.31
N ARG A 80 20.78 -2.23 -6.38
CA ARG A 80 21.49 -2.88 -7.50
C ARG A 80 22.36 -1.89 -8.27
N SER A 81 21.87 -0.68 -8.51
CA SER A 81 22.64 0.38 -9.17
C SER A 81 23.84 0.83 -8.33
N ILE A 82 23.69 0.91 -7.01
CA ILE A 82 24.81 1.22 -6.10
C ILE A 82 25.88 0.13 -6.22
N ALA A 83 25.49 -1.14 -6.10
CA ALA A 83 26.42 -2.26 -6.19
C ALA A 83 27.17 -2.30 -7.54
N SER A 84 26.50 -2.01 -8.66
CA SER A 84 27.17 -1.96 -9.97
C SER A 84 28.13 -0.79 -10.09
N MET A 85 27.76 0.39 -9.57
CA MET A 85 28.65 1.56 -9.57
C MET A 85 29.88 1.34 -8.69
N GLU A 86 29.72 0.69 -7.53
CA GLU A 86 30.84 0.30 -6.67
C GLU A 86 31.78 -0.69 -7.37
N GLU A 87 31.23 -1.70 -8.08
CA GLU A 87 32.03 -2.65 -8.85
C GLU A 87 32.81 -1.98 -10.00
N GLU A 88 32.19 -1.03 -10.70
CA GLU A 88 32.86 -0.26 -11.77
C GLU A 88 33.99 0.62 -11.22
N LEU A 89 33.78 1.29 -10.09
CA LEU A 89 34.82 2.07 -9.41
C LEU A 89 36.00 1.18 -9.00
N GLU A 90 35.71 -0.03 -8.49
CA GLU A 90 36.75 -0.99 -8.11
C GLU A 90 37.53 -1.50 -9.33
N ARG A 91 36.86 -1.78 -10.45
CA ARG A 91 37.51 -2.18 -11.72
C ARG A 91 38.39 -1.06 -12.29
N LEU A 92 37.92 0.19 -12.29
CA LEU A 92 38.70 1.34 -12.75
C LEU A 92 39.93 1.57 -11.88
N LYS A 93 39.80 1.42 -10.56
CA LYS A 93 40.90 1.58 -9.61
C LYS A 93 41.94 0.46 -9.71
N ASN A 94 41.54 -0.76 -10.09
CA ASN A 94 42.42 -1.90 -10.32
C ASN A 94 42.92 -2.02 -11.77
N THR A 95 42.51 -1.15 -12.69
CA THR A 95 43.06 -1.11 -14.05
C THR A 95 44.46 -0.51 -13.98
N PRO A 96 45.53 -1.24 -14.37
CA PRO A 96 46.88 -0.70 -14.40
C PRO A 96 46.91 0.55 -15.28
N ARG A 97 47.37 1.68 -14.74
CA ARG A 97 47.62 2.88 -15.55
C ARG A 97 48.64 2.50 -16.62
N LEU A 98 48.21 2.46 -17.88
CA LEU A 98 49.15 2.36 -19.00
C LEU A 98 50.13 3.53 -18.86
N PRO A 99 51.44 3.28 -18.99
CA PRO A 99 52.43 4.34 -18.87
C PRO A 99 52.08 5.35 -19.96
N VAL A 100 51.89 6.61 -19.53
CA VAL A 100 51.85 7.76 -20.44
C VAL A 100 53.10 7.62 -21.29
N GLN A 101 52.92 7.24 -22.56
CA GLN A 101 54.02 7.24 -23.52
C GLN A 101 54.54 8.67 -23.49
N ALA A 102 55.75 8.83 -22.96
CA ALA A 102 56.54 10.02 -23.14
C ALA A 102 56.73 10.15 -24.65
N GLU A 103 55.92 11.00 -25.27
CA GLU A 103 56.12 11.46 -26.63
C GLU A 103 57.53 12.03 -26.70
N SER A 104 58.37 11.29 -27.42
CA SER A 104 59.38 11.79 -28.34
C SER A 104 59.79 13.26 -28.20
N SER A 105 61.02 13.47 -27.75
CA SER A 105 61.93 14.37 -28.46
C SER A 105 63.36 13.93 -28.19
N THR A 106 63.77 12.91 -28.95
CA THR A 106 65.10 12.89 -29.54
C THR A 106 65.25 14.20 -30.30
N ASP A 107 66.08 15.13 -29.84
CA ASP A 107 66.81 15.97 -30.80
C ASP A 107 68.19 16.30 -30.25
N SER A 108 69.11 16.38 -31.21
CA SER A 108 70.56 16.23 -31.10
C SER A 108 71.29 17.49 -30.66
#